data_AF-T0YZS2-F1
#
_entry.id   AF-T0YZS2-F1
#
_cell.length_a   1.000
_cell.length_b   1.000
_cell.length_c   1.000
_cell.angle_alpha   90.00
_cell.angle_beta   90.00
_cell.angle_gamma   90.00
#
_symmetry.space_group_name_H-M   'P 1'
#
loop_
_entity.id
_entity.type
_entity.pdbx_description
1 polymer ?
#
loop_
_entity_poly.entity_id
_entity_poly.type
_entity_poly.pdbx_seq_one_letter_code
_entity_poly.pdbx_strand_id
1 'polypeptide(L)'
;MIETINKLNRISRQMLQEMGREPTPEELAERMEMPEDKIRKVLKIAKEPISMETPIGDDEDSHLGDFIEDRNVTAPADSAVNAAIREVVEELLDNGLTAREAKVLRMRFGIGMNTDHTLEEVG
;
A
#
# COMPACT_ATOMS: atom_id res chain seq x y z
N MET A 1 -20.72 -12.00 4.99
CA MET A 1 -19.33 -12.37 4.60
C MET A 1 -18.82 -13.59 5.37
N ILE A 2 -18.90 -13.60 6.71
CA ILE A 2 -18.55 -14.78 7.53
C ILE A 2 -19.35 -16.03 7.12
N GLU A 3 -20.65 -15.89 6.84
CA GLU A 3 -21.49 -16.98 6.33
C GLU A 3 -20.99 -17.55 5.00
N THR A 4 -20.49 -16.70 4.09
CA THR A 4 -19.93 -17.11 2.80
C THR A 4 -18.65 -17.92 3.00
N ILE A 5 -17.78 -17.49 3.91
CA ILE A 5 -16.54 -18.21 4.28
C ILE A 5 -16.89 -19.58 4.90
N ASN A 6 -17.84 -19.62 5.84
CA ASN A 6 -18.27 -20.87 6.46
C ASN A 6 -18.89 -21.84 5.46
N LYS A 7 -19.72 -21.33 4.52
CA LYS A 7 -20.30 -22.13 3.43
C LYS A 7 -19.22 -22.67 2.51
N LEU A 8 -18.23 -21.85 2.15
CA LEU A 8 -17.09 -22.25 1.32
C LEU A 8 -16.25 -23.33 2.00
N ASN A 9 -15.93 -23.17 3.28
CA ASN A 9 -15.19 -24.17 4.06
C ASN A 9 -15.96 -25.49 4.21
N ARG A 10 -17.30 -25.45 4.26
CA ARG A 10 -18.12 -26.67 4.28
C ARG A 10 -18.08 -27.40 2.93
N ILE A 11 -18.25 -26.67 1.83
CA ILE A 11 -18.22 -27.22 0.47
C ILE A 11 -16.83 -27.78 0.16
N SER A 12 -15.77 -27.05 0.51
CA SER A 12 -14.39 -27.49 0.31
C SER A 12 -14.11 -28.84 1.01
N ARG A 13 -14.58 -29.02 2.24
CA ARG A 13 -14.47 -30.30 2.97
C ARG A 13 -15.26 -31.44 2.33
N GLN A 14 -16.47 -31.18 1.82
CA GLN A 14 -17.26 -32.20 1.12
C GLN A 14 -16.55 -32.64 -0.16
N MET A 15 -16.06 -31.69 -0.93
CA MET A 15 -15.33 -31.94 -2.17
C MET A 15 -14.00 -32.66 -1.95
N LEU A 16 -13.30 -32.38 -0.84
CA LEU A 16 -12.10 -33.12 -0.45
C LEU A 16 -12.40 -34.59 -0.16
N GLN A 17 -13.54 -34.89 0.48
CA GLN A 17 -13.95 -36.27 0.74
C GLN A 17 -14.40 -36.99 -0.54
N GLU A 18 -15.06 -36.30 -1.47
CA GLU A 18 -15.54 -36.85 -2.74
C GLU A 18 -14.40 -37.08 -3.76
N MET A 19 -13.47 -36.14 -3.87
CA MET A 19 -12.40 -36.16 -4.88
C MET A 19 -11.06 -36.70 -4.37
N GLY A 20 -10.89 -36.85 -3.05
CA GLY A 20 -9.63 -37.27 -2.43
C GLY A 20 -8.48 -36.27 -2.54
N ARG A 21 -8.76 -35.05 -3.01
CA ARG A 21 -7.81 -33.93 -3.11
C ARG A 21 -8.50 -32.60 -2.81
N GLU A 22 -7.73 -31.56 -2.52
CA GLU A 22 -8.28 -30.21 -2.38
C GLU A 22 -8.92 -29.72 -3.71
N PRO A 23 -10.12 -29.10 -3.66
CA PRO A 23 -10.77 -28.55 -4.82
C PRO A 23 -10.09 -27.27 -5.30
N THR A 24 -10.07 -27.08 -6.61
CA THR A 24 -9.57 -25.85 -7.25
C THR A 24 -10.55 -24.67 -7.06
N PRO A 25 -10.08 -23.41 -7.12
CA PRO A 25 -10.96 -22.24 -7.05
C PRO A 25 -12.08 -22.25 -8.10
N GLU A 26 -11.81 -22.79 -9.29
CA GLU A 26 -12.74 -22.94 -10.39
C GLU A 26 -13.86 -23.94 -10.04
N GLU A 27 -13.51 -25.12 -9.50
CA GLU A 27 -14.47 -26.14 -9.05
C GLU A 27 -15.34 -25.62 -7.88
N LEU A 28 -14.75 -24.85 -6.97
CA LEU A 28 -15.48 -24.19 -5.88
C LEU A 28 -16.44 -23.12 -6.41
N ALA A 29 -16.06 -22.38 -7.45
CA ALA A 29 -16.88 -21.34 -8.07
C ALA A 29 -18.15 -21.93 -8.70
N GLU A 30 -18.01 -23.04 -9.44
CA GLU A 30 -19.16 -23.76 -10.03
C GLU A 30 -20.11 -24.26 -8.94
N ARG A 31 -19.58 -24.88 -7.88
CA ARG A 31 -20.41 -25.44 -6.80
C ARG A 31 -21.10 -24.39 -5.94
N MET A 32 -20.50 -23.20 -5.82
CA MET A 32 -21.04 -22.07 -5.07
C MET A 32 -21.93 -21.14 -5.91
N GLU A 33 -22.01 -21.33 -7.23
CA GLU A 33 -22.71 -20.45 -8.18
C GLU A 33 -22.23 -19.00 -8.07
N MET A 34 -20.91 -18.81 -7.90
CA MET A 34 -20.29 -17.50 -7.74
C MET A 34 -19.13 -17.35 -8.74
N PRO A 35 -18.83 -16.14 -9.22
CA PRO A 35 -17.63 -15.91 -10.04
C PRO A 35 -16.35 -16.30 -9.31
N GLU A 36 -15.42 -16.91 -10.04
CA GLU A 36 -14.13 -17.37 -9.53
C GLU A 36 -13.32 -16.26 -8.85
N ASP A 37 -13.33 -15.04 -9.41
CA ASP A 37 -12.69 -13.87 -8.81
C ASP A 37 -13.16 -13.58 -7.38
N LYS A 38 -14.44 -13.81 -7.10
CA LYS A 38 -15.00 -13.63 -5.76
C LYS A 38 -14.51 -14.73 -4.83
N ILE A 39 -14.43 -15.98 -5.28
CA ILE A 39 -13.89 -17.10 -4.51
C ILE A 39 -12.43 -16.84 -4.14
N ARG A 40 -11.59 -16.41 -5.09
CA ARG A 40 -10.18 -16.05 -4.83
C ARG A 40 -10.04 -14.94 -3.79
N LYS A 41 -10.90 -13.90 -3.85
CA LYS A 41 -10.92 -12.81 -2.86
C LYS A 41 -11.35 -13.28 -1.48
N VAL A 42 -12.41 -14.09 -1.40
CA VAL A 42 -12.91 -14.64 -0.14
C VAL A 42 -11.86 -15.55 0.50
N LEU A 43 -11.22 -16.43 -0.27
CA LEU A 43 -10.11 -17.27 0.20
C LEU A 43 -8.93 -16.42 0.71
N LYS A 44 -8.62 -15.30 0.06
CA LYS A 44 -7.54 -14.39 0.51
C LYS A 44 -7.88 -13.72 1.84
N ILE A 45 -9.12 -13.30 2.04
CA ILE A 45 -9.58 -12.61 3.27
C ILE A 45 -9.76 -13.60 4.42
N ALA A 46 -10.13 -14.84 4.12
CA ALA A 46 -10.35 -15.87 5.14
C ALA A 46 -9.05 -16.38 5.79
N LYS A 47 -7.87 -16.02 5.27
CA LYS A 47 -6.59 -16.36 5.88
C LYS A 47 -6.39 -15.56 7.17
N GLU A 48 -6.09 -16.26 8.25
CA GLU A 48 -5.71 -15.61 9.50
C GLU A 48 -4.34 -14.91 9.34
N PRO A 49 -4.14 -13.74 9.95
CA PRO A 49 -2.86 -13.08 9.95
C PRO A 49 -1.81 -13.93 10.66
N ILE A 50 -0.57 -13.89 10.17
CA ILE A 50 0.55 -14.59 10.79
C ILE A 50 1.11 -13.69 11.90
N SER A 51 1.51 -14.30 13.01
CA SER A 51 2.17 -13.57 14.10
C SER A 51 3.51 -13.02 13.63
N MET A 52 3.85 -11.78 14.01
CA MET A 52 5.19 -11.24 13.78
C MET A 52 6.25 -11.96 14.62
N GLU A 53 5.85 -12.57 15.73
CA GLU A 53 6.69 -13.38 16.61
C GLU A 53 6.85 -14.83 16.11
N THR A 54 6.37 -15.15 14.90
CA THR A 54 6.59 -16.49 14.35
C THR A 54 8.09 -16.66 14.07
N PRO A 55 8.77 -17.66 14.69
CA PRO A 55 10.20 -17.88 14.47
C PRO A 55 10.46 -18.30 13.03
N ILE A 56 11.55 -17.82 12.47
CA ILE A 56 11.96 -18.07 11.09
C ILE A 56 13.35 -18.73 11.10
N GLY A 57 13.43 -19.93 10.51
CA GLY A 57 14.68 -20.70 10.45
C GLY A 57 14.97 -21.48 11.74
N ASP A 58 16.23 -21.90 11.88
CA ASP A 58 16.72 -22.68 13.03
C ASP A 58 17.28 -21.79 14.15
N ASP A 59 17.41 -20.47 13.91
CA ASP A 59 17.92 -19.51 14.88
C ASP A 59 16.75 -18.99 15.76
N GLU A 60 16.79 -19.28 17.07
CA GLU A 60 15.74 -18.92 18.03
C GLU A 60 15.52 -17.41 18.19
N ASP A 61 16.45 -16.58 17.73
CA ASP A 61 16.37 -15.12 17.85
C ASP A 61 15.76 -14.43 16.60
N SER A 62 15.52 -15.16 15.51
CA SER A 62 14.99 -14.59 14.26
C SER A 62 13.48 -14.73 14.16
N HIS A 63 12.76 -13.61 14.21
CA HIS A 63 11.30 -13.58 14.11
C HIS A 63 10.86 -13.02 12.75
N LEU A 64 9.66 -13.38 12.29
CA LEU A 64 9.10 -12.88 11.02
C LEU A 64 9.06 -11.35 10.97
N GLY A 65 8.77 -10.71 12.10
CA GLY A 65 8.71 -9.26 12.25
C GLY A 65 10.02 -8.56 11.91
N ASP A 66 11.16 -9.19 12.18
CA ASP A 66 12.50 -8.63 11.96
C ASP A 66 12.82 -8.44 10.47
N PHE A 67 12.10 -9.14 9.60
CA PHE A 67 12.26 -9.07 8.14
C PHE A 67 11.28 -8.12 7.45
N ILE A 68 10.38 -7.48 8.20
CA ILE A 68 9.40 -6.54 7.64
C ILE A 68 10.02 -5.14 7.59
N GLU A 69 10.47 -4.73 6.40
CA GLU A 69 10.98 -3.39 6.16
C GLU A 69 9.89 -2.30 6.35
N ASP A 70 10.27 -1.15 6.88
CA ASP A 70 9.39 0.02 6.91
C ASP A 70 9.47 0.77 5.58
N ARG A 71 8.39 0.67 4.79
CA ARG A 71 8.26 1.34 3.49
C ARG A 71 7.78 2.79 3.58
N ASN A 72 7.38 3.25 4.76
CA ASN A 72 6.93 4.63 4.96
C ASN A 72 8.09 5.58 5.28
N VAL A 73 9.25 5.04 5.67
CA VAL A 73 10.44 5.84 5.96
C VAL A 73 11.11 6.26 4.65
N THR A 74 11.32 7.57 4.50
CA THR A 74 12.10 8.11 3.39
C THR A 74 13.58 7.82 3.60
N ALA A 75 14.27 7.34 2.56
CA ALA A 75 15.70 7.08 2.65
C ALA A 75 16.49 8.38 2.93
N PRO A 76 17.55 8.34 3.74
CA PRO A 76 18.36 9.53 4.03
C PRO A 76 18.93 10.21 2.78
N ALA A 77 19.29 9.43 1.76
CA ALA A 77 19.76 9.94 0.48
C ALA A 77 18.66 10.75 -0.24
N ASP A 78 17.44 10.23 -0.31
CA ASP A 78 16.31 10.92 -0.93
C ASP A 78 15.94 12.20 -0.16
N SER A 79 16.01 12.15 1.17
CA SER A 79 15.81 13.33 2.02
C SER A 79 16.84 14.42 1.74
N ALA A 80 18.12 14.06 1.61
CA ALA A 80 19.18 15.00 1.27
C ALA A 80 18.99 15.61 -0.13
N VAL A 81 18.59 14.81 -1.12
CA VAL A 81 18.27 15.30 -2.46
C VAL A 81 17.10 16.28 -2.42
N ASN A 82 16.02 15.96 -1.70
CA ASN A 82 14.87 16.85 -1.56
C ASN A 82 15.23 18.18 -0.86
N ALA A 83 16.11 18.14 0.14
CA ALA A 83 16.63 19.34 0.80
C ALA A 83 17.46 20.20 -0.17
N ALA A 84 18.35 19.58 -0.94
CA ALA A 84 19.16 20.28 -1.95
C ALA A 84 18.29 20.91 -3.06
N ILE A 85 17.25 20.21 -3.52
CA ILE A 85 16.29 20.75 -4.50
C ILE A 85 15.60 21.99 -3.94
N ARG A 86 15.20 21.97 -2.65
CA ARG A 86 14.56 23.13 -2.01
C ARG A 86 15.49 24.34 -1.99
N GLU A 87 16.75 24.15 -1.62
CA GLU A 87 17.75 25.22 -1.58
C GLU A 87 17.98 25.83 -2.96
N VAL A 88 18.17 25.00 -3.99
CA VAL A 88 18.36 25.46 -5.37
C VAL A 88 17.13 26.22 -5.89
N VAL A 89 15.92 25.73 -5.59
CA VAL A 89 14.68 26.41 -5.98
C VAL A 89 14.55 27.76 -5.29
N GLU A 90 14.87 27.86 -4.00
CA GLU A 90 14.86 29.13 -3.27
C GLU A 90 15.87 30.13 -3.87
N GLU A 91 17.10 29.68 -4.15
CA GLU A 91 18.12 30.52 -4.79
C GLU A 91 17.69 31.02 -6.17
N LEU A 92 17.12 30.16 -7.00
CA LEU A 92 16.64 30.53 -8.34
C LEU A 92 15.47 31.51 -8.29
N LEU A 93 14.55 31.35 -7.33
CA LEU A 93 13.42 32.26 -7.14
C LEU A 93 13.89 33.65 -6.67
N ASP A 94 14.93 33.70 -5.83
CA ASP A 94 15.41 34.97 -5.25
C ASP A 94 16.36 35.73 -6.19
N ASN A 95 17.21 35.02 -6.94
CA ASN A 95 18.23 35.64 -7.81
C ASN A 95 17.85 35.68 -9.30
N GLY A 96 16.97 34.78 -9.76
CA GLY A 96 16.65 34.59 -11.18
C GLY A 96 15.40 35.32 -11.67
N LEU A 97 14.59 35.88 -10.77
CA LEU A 97 13.29 36.47 -11.08
C LEU A 97 13.10 37.83 -10.41
N THR A 98 12.15 38.60 -10.92
CA THR A 98 11.71 39.81 -10.20
C THR A 98 10.92 39.42 -8.95
N ALA A 99 10.92 40.30 -7.94
CA ALA A 99 10.19 40.06 -6.69
C ALA A 99 8.70 39.75 -6.90
N ARG A 100 8.08 40.27 -7.98
CA ARG A 100 6.68 39.99 -8.33
C ARG A 100 6.51 38.58 -8.90
N GLU A 101 7.39 38.14 -9.80
CA GLU A 101 7.34 36.81 -10.41
C GLU A 101 7.62 35.71 -9.38
N ALA A 102 8.64 35.91 -8.53
CA ALA A 102 8.97 35.00 -7.44
C ALA A 102 7.78 34.83 -6.47
N LYS A 103 7.11 35.94 -6.13
CA LYS A 103 5.93 35.93 -5.26
C LYS A 103 4.75 35.17 -5.89
N VAL A 104 4.48 35.39 -7.17
CA VAL A 104 3.43 34.67 -7.91
C VAL A 104 3.69 33.16 -7.92
N LEU A 105 4.94 32.73 -8.17
CA LEU A 105 5.30 31.31 -8.14
C LEU A 105 5.23 30.69 -6.75
N ARG A 106 5.72 31.38 -5.72
CA ARG A 106 5.62 30.92 -4.33
C ARG A 106 4.17 30.73 -3.90
N MET A 107 3.29 31.68 -4.23
CA MET A 107 1.86 31.57 -3.93
C MET A 107 1.18 30.45 -4.73
N ARG A 108 1.51 30.30 -6.03
CA ARG A 108 0.87 29.29 -6.89
C ARG A 108 1.20 27.85 -6.50
N PHE A 109 2.39 27.60 -5.97
CA PHE A 109 2.88 26.25 -5.64
C PHE A 109 3.05 26.00 -4.13
N GLY A 110 2.72 26.99 -3.28
CA GLY A 110 2.85 26.86 -1.82
C GLY A 110 4.30 26.80 -1.32
N ILE A 111 5.27 27.33 -2.08
CA ILE A 111 6.70 27.25 -1.71
C ILE A 111 6.97 28.19 -0.53
N GLY A 112 7.24 27.62 0.64
CA GLY A 112 7.40 28.37 1.89
C GLY A 112 6.08 28.91 2.46
N MET A 113 4.94 28.39 2.01
CA MET A 113 3.59 28.76 2.48
C MET A 113 2.82 27.53 2.94
N ASN A 114 1.74 27.72 3.69
CA ASN A 114 0.95 26.62 4.23
C ASN A 114 0.09 25.91 3.17
N THR A 115 -0.30 26.62 2.11
CA THR A 115 -1.17 26.13 1.03
C THR A 115 -0.79 26.77 -0.29
N ASP A 116 -1.11 26.09 -1.39
CA ASP A 116 -1.09 26.67 -2.72
C ASP A 116 -2.33 27.54 -2.96
N HIS A 117 -2.21 28.48 -3.89
CA HIS A 117 -3.27 29.40 -4.30
C HIS A 117 -3.62 29.18 -5.78
N THR A 118 -4.89 29.34 -6.10
CA THR A 118 -5.38 29.28 -7.48
C THR A 118 -4.99 30.54 -8.27
N LEU A 119 -5.06 30.49 -9.61
CA LEU A 119 -4.73 31.66 -10.44
C LEU A 119 -5.63 32.87 -10.17
N GLU A 120 -6.87 32.64 -9.72
CA GLU A 120 -7.81 33.70 -9.33
C GLU A 120 -7.43 34.35 -7.99
N GLU A 121 -6.81 33.61 -7.07
CA GLU A 121 -6.37 34.12 -5.76
C GLU A 121 -5.01 34.80 -5.80
N VAL A 122 -4.18 34.48 -6.81
CA VAL A 122 -2.87 35.10 -7.04
C VAL A 122 -2.97 36.38 -7.90
N GLY A 123 -4.04 36.50 -8.69
CA GLY A 123 -4.29 37.55 -9.70
C GLY A 123 -4.66 38.92 -9.14
#